data_AF-A0A543BMH4-F1
#
_entry.id   AF-A0A543BMH4-F1
#
_cell.length_a   1.000
_cell.length_b   1.000
_cell.length_c   1.000
_cell.angle_alpha   90.00
_cell.angle_beta   90.00
_cell.angle_gamma   90.00
#
_symmetry.space_group_name_H-M   'P 1'
#
loop_
_entity.id
_entity.type
_entity.pdbx_description
1 polymer ?
#
loop_
_entity_poly.entity_id
_entity_poly.type
_entity_poly.pdbx_seq_one_letter_code
_entity_poly.pdbx_strand_id
1 'polypeptide(L)'
;MSAVASSPVRTAEKPWAFTGHELIRGGITAWFVFMVLLICGETVHLAMLYPSSALESAPERLLGLLFFLMMIALVAGVVSAFVVPFGIVIMLPIALALRRVRSVGVHLAVYALLGAAIGGGYLVAFRGGRPLDPVMPWDYVVVVPAASAALAIPLAWWWTARRALRIDAGLITPGPRHPDPDAAYEDRVTAADHAEAPRES
;
A
#
# COMPACT_ATOMS: atom_id res chain seq x y z
N MET A 1 -35.36 -3.76 13.47
CA MET A 1 -34.47 -3.53 12.30
C MET A 1 -33.57 -4.74 12.17
N SER A 2 -33.90 -5.67 11.27
CA SER A 2 -33.02 -6.80 10.98
C SER A 2 -31.80 -6.27 10.25
N ALA A 3 -30.61 -6.46 10.83
CA ALA A 3 -29.37 -6.14 10.15
C ALA A 3 -29.33 -6.97 8.86
N VAL A 4 -29.40 -6.31 7.69
CA VAL A 4 -29.17 -6.97 6.40
C VAL A 4 -27.75 -7.51 6.46
N ALA A 5 -27.64 -8.83 6.57
CA ALA A 5 -26.34 -9.50 6.58
C ALA A 5 -25.70 -9.27 5.21
N SER A 6 -24.78 -8.31 5.12
CA SER A 6 -23.98 -8.11 3.92
C SER A 6 -23.32 -9.45 3.59
N SER A 7 -23.69 -10.04 2.44
CA SER A 7 -23.17 -11.34 2.02
C SER A 7 -21.65 -11.35 2.15
N PRO A 8 -21.05 -12.39 2.77
CA PRO A 8 -19.62 -12.42 2.99
C PRO A 8 -18.89 -12.36 1.66
N VAL A 9 -18.09 -11.30 1.48
CA VAL A 9 -17.34 -11.06 0.23
C VAL A 9 -16.39 -12.22 -0.09
N ARG A 10 -15.86 -12.87 0.96
CA ARG A 10 -15.03 -14.07 0.85
C ARG A 10 -15.89 -15.32 1.02
N THR A 11 -15.81 -16.21 0.04
CA THR A 11 -16.51 -17.50 0.00
C THR A 11 -15.52 -18.64 -0.20
N ALA A 12 -15.97 -19.90 -0.07
CA ALA A 12 -15.12 -21.07 -0.34
C ALA A 12 -14.52 -21.08 -1.77
N GLU A 13 -15.22 -20.48 -2.73
CA GLU A 13 -14.79 -20.32 -4.12
C GLU A 13 -13.87 -19.11 -4.33
N LYS A 14 -13.99 -18.08 -3.48
CA LYS A 14 -13.22 -16.84 -3.56
C LYS A 14 -12.64 -16.48 -2.18
N PRO A 15 -11.69 -17.28 -1.66
CA PRO A 15 -11.21 -17.10 -0.29
C PRO A 15 -10.41 -15.82 -0.08
N TRP A 16 -9.94 -15.19 -1.16
CA TRP A 16 -9.14 -13.96 -1.14
C TRP A 16 -9.79 -12.83 -1.94
N ALA A 17 -11.11 -12.79 -2.00
CA ALA A 17 -11.81 -11.61 -2.55
C ALA A 17 -11.61 -10.42 -1.61
N PHE A 18 -10.96 -9.37 -2.12
CA PHE A 18 -10.86 -8.08 -1.45
C PHE A 18 -12.02 -7.17 -1.86
N THR A 19 -12.54 -6.41 -0.90
CA THR A 19 -13.42 -5.27 -1.12
C THR A 19 -12.65 -4.07 -1.66
N GLY A 20 -13.34 -3.12 -2.30
CA GLY A 20 -12.73 -1.85 -2.71
C GLY A 20 -12.08 -1.10 -1.54
N HIS A 21 -12.73 -1.11 -0.37
CA HIS A 21 -12.19 -0.52 0.86
C HIS A 21 -10.90 -1.19 1.32
N GLU A 22 -10.82 -2.53 1.26
CA GLU A 22 -9.59 -3.25 1.57
C GLU A 22 -8.49 -2.95 0.54
N LEU A 23 -8.83 -2.75 -0.74
CA LEU A 23 -7.85 -2.37 -1.76
C LEU A 23 -7.26 -0.97 -1.50
N ILE A 24 -8.12 0.02 -1.24
CA ILE A 24 -7.70 1.40 -0.91
C ILE A 24 -6.83 1.39 0.34
N ARG A 25 -7.26 0.67 1.38
CA ARG A 25 -6.49 0.52 2.61
C ARG A 25 -5.14 -0.15 2.36
N GLY A 26 -5.09 -1.16 1.49
CA GLY A 26 -3.85 -1.82 1.07
C GLY A 26 -2.90 -0.83 0.40
N GLY A 27 -3.40 0.00 -0.51
CA GLY A 27 -2.64 1.08 -1.15
C GLY A 27 -2.09 2.11 -0.16
N ILE A 28 -2.93 2.60 0.77
CA ILE A 28 -2.51 3.52 1.83
C ILE A 28 -1.45 2.88 2.74
N THR A 29 -1.66 1.60 3.10
CA THR A 29 -0.70 0.85 3.93
C THR A 29 0.63 0.69 3.20
N ALA A 30 0.61 0.42 1.89
CA ALA A 30 1.82 0.33 1.07
C ALA A 30 2.59 1.65 1.04
N TRP A 31 1.88 2.77 0.89
CA TRP A 31 2.49 4.10 0.98
C TRP A 31 3.14 4.36 2.35
N PHE A 32 2.46 4.06 3.46
CA PHE A 32 3.04 4.21 4.79
C PHE A 32 4.26 3.31 5.01
N VAL A 33 4.19 2.04 4.60
CA VAL A 33 5.33 1.10 4.70
C VAL A 33 6.50 1.59 3.87
N PHE A 34 6.24 2.08 2.65
CA PHE A 34 7.26 2.71 1.80
C PHE A 34 7.94 3.88 2.51
N MET A 35 7.18 4.81 3.10
CA MET A 35 7.73 5.96 3.82
C MET A 35 8.59 5.55 5.01
N VAL A 36 8.15 4.55 5.79
CA VAL A 36 8.94 4.03 6.92
C VAL A 36 10.24 3.39 6.42
N LEU A 37 10.18 2.52 5.41
CA LEU A 37 11.35 1.87 4.85
C LEU A 37 12.34 2.87 4.25
N LEU A 38 11.83 3.89 3.56
CA LEU A 38 12.63 4.96 2.98
C LEU A 38 13.40 5.74 4.05
N ILE A 39 12.71 6.21 5.09
CA ILE A 39 13.33 6.97 6.19
C ILE A 39 14.37 6.11 6.91
N CYS A 40 14.03 4.85 7.23
CA CYS A 40 14.97 3.94 7.87
C CYS A 40 16.20 3.65 6.99
N GLY A 41 15.98 3.37 5.70
CA GLY A 41 17.05 3.08 4.75
C GLY A 41 17.99 4.26 4.56
N GLU A 42 17.45 5.47 4.39
CA GLU A 42 18.27 6.68 4.25
C GLU A 42 19.01 7.02 5.54
N THR A 43 18.40 6.79 6.71
CA THR A 43 19.09 6.97 7.99
C THR A 43 20.32 6.06 8.08
N VAL A 44 20.18 4.78 7.70
CA VAL A 44 21.30 3.82 7.69
C VAL A 44 22.36 4.25 6.66
N HIS A 45 21.94 4.64 5.46
CA HIS A 45 22.83 5.10 4.41
C HIS A 45 23.65 6.33 4.84
N LEU A 46 23.01 7.35 5.42
CA LEU A 46 23.71 8.55 5.91
C LEU A 46 24.65 8.22 7.06
N ALA A 47 24.24 7.35 7.99
CA ALA A 47 25.12 6.91 9.07
C ALA A 47 26.40 6.20 8.55
N MET A 48 26.31 5.53 7.40
CA MET A 48 27.47 4.91 6.74
C MET A 48 28.32 5.92 5.97
N LEU A 49 27.70 6.97 5.38
CA LEU A 49 28.40 7.97 4.57
C LEU A 49 29.16 9.01 5.40
N TYR A 50 28.73 9.25 6.65
CA TYR A 50 29.37 10.16 7.58
C TYR A 50 30.11 9.41 8.71
N PRO A 51 31.18 8.63 8.42
CA PRO A 51 32.06 8.17 9.48
C PRO A 51 32.65 9.41 10.17
N SER A 52 32.90 9.30 11.46
CA SER A 52 33.19 10.33 12.48
C SER A 52 34.25 11.41 12.19
N SER A 53 34.82 11.47 10.99
CA SER A 53 35.86 12.39 10.56
C SER A 53 35.31 13.60 9.81
N ALA A 54 34.98 14.68 10.54
CA ALA A 54 35.23 16.09 10.17
C ALA A 54 34.39 17.03 11.06
N LEU A 55 35.08 17.78 11.92
CA LEU A 55 34.86 19.16 12.40
C LEU A 55 33.48 19.68 12.87
N GLU A 56 32.35 19.04 12.59
CA GLU A 56 31.04 19.44 13.12
C GLU A 56 30.76 18.80 14.48
N SER A 57 30.12 19.59 15.35
CA SER A 57 29.64 19.11 16.64
C SER A 57 28.48 18.11 16.46
N ALA A 58 28.30 17.19 17.42
CA ALA A 58 27.21 16.19 17.35
C ALA A 58 25.79 16.81 17.15
N PRO A 59 25.45 17.98 17.75
CA PRO A 59 24.15 18.63 17.52
C PRO A 59 23.92 19.10 16.08
N GLU A 60 24.94 19.68 15.43
CA GLU A 60 24.83 20.18 14.06
C GLU A 60 24.57 19.04 13.07
N ARG A 61 25.25 17.90 13.26
CA ARG A 61 25.04 16.69 12.47
C ARG A 61 23.64 16.13 12.62
N LEU A 62 23.15 16.06 13.86
CA LEU A 62 21.79 15.59 14.14
C LEU A 62 20.76 16.51 13.47
N LEU A 63 20.95 17.84 13.56
CA LEU A 63 20.05 18.80 12.93
C LEU A 63 20.05 18.67 11.40
N GLY A 64 21.24 18.55 10.79
CA GLY A 64 21.39 18.32 9.36
C GLY A 64 20.73 17.03 8.89
N LEU A 65 20.92 15.92 9.64
CA LEU A 65 20.27 14.64 9.38
C LEU A 65 18.75 14.75 9.44
N LEU A 66 18.20 15.35 10.51
CA LEU A 66 16.76 15.53 10.67
C LEU A 66 16.18 16.40 9.56
N PHE A 67 16.86 17.49 9.19
CA PHE A 67 16.45 18.36 8.09
C PHE A 67 16.43 17.61 6.76
N PHE A 68 17.47 16.83 6.46
CA PHE A 68 17.56 16.04 5.24
C PHE A 68 16.47 14.96 5.17
N LEU A 69 16.27 14.19 6.26
CA LEU A 69 15.21 13.18 6.33
C LEU A 69 13.82 13.80 6.20
N MET A 70 13.59 14.98 6.79
CA MET A 70 12.35 15.72 6.64
C MET A 70 12.12 16.14 5.18
N MET A 71 13.15 16.64 4.49
CA MET A 71 13.05 17.03 3.08
C MET A 71 12.77 15.83 2.18
N ILE A 72 13.47 14.70 2.38
CA ILE A 72 13.18 13.45 1.67
C ILE A 72 11.75 13.01 1.94
N ALA A 73 11.33 12.97 3.20
CA ALA A 73 10.00 12.50 3.57
C ALA A 73 8.90 13.40 2.98
N LEU A 74 9.11 14.72 2.94
CA LEU A 74 8.19 15.66 2.33
C LEU A 74 8.08 15.44 0.81
N VAL A 75 9.21 15.46 0.10
CA VAL A 75 9.22 15.35 -1.36
C VAL A 75 8.77 13.96 -1.81
N ALA A 76 9.39 12.90 -1.28
CA ALA A 76 9.05 11.53 -1.63
C ALA A 76 7.63 11.18 -1.17
N GLY A 77 7.20 11.65 0.01
CA GLY A 77 5.86 11.43 0.54
C GLY A 77 4.78 12.05 -0.33
N VAL A 78 4.94 13.32 -0.73
CA VAL A 78 3.99 14.01 -1.60
C VAL A 78 3.96 13.36 -2.99
N VAL A 79 5.12 13.16 -3.63
CA VAL A 79 5.18 12.54 -4.97
C VAL A 79 4.59 11.13 -4.96
N SER A 80 4.95 10.31 -3.98
CA SER A 80 4.43 8.93 -3.90
C SER A 80 2.93 8.88 -3.58
N ALA A 81 2.39 9.84 -2.82
CA ALA A 81 0.96 9.91 -2.55
C ALA A 81 0.14 10.11 -3.84
N PHE A 82 0.66 10.89 -4.80
CA PHE A 82 0.04 11.03 -6.12
C PHE A 82 0.08 9.75 -6.96
N VAL A 83 1.02 8.85 -6.70
CA VAL A 83 1.16 7.56 -7.43
C VAL A 83 0.19 6.51 -6.88
N VAL A 84 -0.24 6.60 -5.62
CA VAL A 84 -1.12 5.60 -4.97
C VAL A 84 -2.41 5.33 -5.77
N PRO A 85 -3.18 6.33 -6.24
CA PRO A 85 -4.39 6.07 -7.02
C PRO A 85 -4.12 5.25 -8.29
N PHE A 86 -3.03 5.54 -9.00
CA PHE A 86 -2.62 4.79 -10.19
C PHE A 86 -2.23 3.34 -9.83
N GLY A 87 -1.51 3.16 -8.72
CA GLY A 87 -1.19 1.85 -8.18
C GLY A 87 -2.45 1.03 -7.86
N ILE A 88 -3.49 1.66 -7.29
CA ILE A 88 -4.79 1.00 -7.01
C ILE A 88 -5.47 0.56 -8.31
N VAL A 89 -5.47 1.40 -9.35
CA VAL A 89 -6.04 1.06 -10.67
C VAL A 89 -5.35 -0.16 -11.28
N ILE A 90 -4.01 -0.24 -11.18
CA ILE A 90 -3.23 -1.39 -11.67
C ILE A 90 -3.49 -2.64 -10.80
N MET A 91 -3.66 -2.46 -9.49
CA MET A 91 -3.83 -3.56 -8.54
C MET A 91 -5.21 -4.21 -8.60
N LEU A 92 -6.25 -3.46 -8.99
CA LEU A 92 -7.61 -3.98 -9.10
C LEU A 92 -7.71 -5.23 -10.00
N PRO A 93 -7.26 -5.22 -11.27
CA PRO A 93 -7.34 -6.41 -12.12
C PRO A 93 -6.51 -7.58 -11.57
N ILE A 94 -5.36 -7.31 -10.95
CA ILE A 94 -4.52 -8.35 -10.32
C ILE A 94 -5.28 -9.02 -9.17
N ALA A 95 -5.88 -8.23 -8.28
CA ALA A 95 -6.67 -8.73 -7.17
C ALA A 95 -7.89 -9.54 -7.65
N LEU A 96 -8.56 -9.09 -8.73
CA LEU A 96 -9.66 -9.82 -9.34
C LEU A 96 -9.23 -11.16 -9.94
N ALA A 97 -8.06 -11.22 -10.58
CA ALA A 97 -7.50 -12.45 -11.13
C ALA A 97 -7.11 -13.44 -10.02
N LEU A 98 -6.55 -12.94 -8.91
CA LEU A 98 -6.06 -13.77 -7.80
C LEU A 98 -7.16 -14.22 -6.81
N ARG A 99 -8.39 -13.70 -6.91
CA ARG A 99 -9.46 -13.96 -5.92
C ARG A 99 -9.78 -15.45 -5.67
N ARG A 100 -9.56 -16.31 -6.68
CA ARG A 100 -9.80 -17.77 -6.62
C ARG A 100 -8.57 -18.57 -6.16
N VAL A 101 -7.39 -17.95 -6.13
CA VAL A 101 -6.13 -18.61 -5.79
C VAL A 101 -6.03 -18.75 -4.28
N ARG A 102 -6.03 -19.99 -3.77
CA ARG A 102 -5.98 -20.28 -2.33
C ARG A 102 -4.60 -20.06 -1.70
N SER A 103 -3.54 -20.22 -2.47
CA SER A 103 -2.15 -20.20 -1.98
C SER A 103 -1.66 -18.78 -1.69
N VAL A 104 -1.41 -18.47 -0.41
CA VAL A 104 -0.80 -17.20 0.04
C VAL A 104 0.53 -16.93 -0.67
N GLY A 105 1.33 -17.97 -0.92
CA GLY A 105 2.64 -17.84 -1.57
C GLY A 105 2.54 -17.26 -2.97
N VAL A 106 1.50 -17.62 -3.73
CA VAL A 106 1.27 -17.07 -5.09
C VAL A 106 0.92 -15.59 -5.03
N HIS A 107 0.07 -15.17 -4.08
CA HIS A 107 -0.23 -13.75 -3.88
C HIS A 107 1.03 -12.95 -3.53
N LEU A 108 1.84 -13.45 -2.59
CA LEU A 108 3.09 -12.81 -2.20
C LEU A 108 4.08 -12.72 -3.36
N ALA A 109 4.21 -13.77 -4.16
CA ALA A 109 5.08 -13.77 -5.33
C ALA A 109 4.64 -12.73 -6.37
N VAL A 110 3.35 -12.65 -6.69
CA VAL A 110 2.82 -11.66 -7.65
C VAL A 110 3.03 -10.24 -7.15
N TYR A 111 2.77 -9.97 -5.86
CA TYR A 111 2.98 -8.64 -5.28
C TYR A 111 4.46 -8.27 -5.14
N ALA A 112 5.34 -9.25 -4.88
CA ALA A 112 6.78 -9.05 -4.90
C ALA A 112 7.29 -8.72 -6.31
N LEU A 113 6.79 -9.42 -7.33
CA LEU A 113 7.11 -9.13 -8.74
C LEU A 113 6.64 -7.72 -9.14
N LEU A 114 5.44 -7.32 -8.73
CA LEU A 114 4.96 -5.96 -8.97
C LEU A 114 5.84 -4.92 -8.26
N GLY A 115 6.20 -5.16 -6.99
CA GLY A 115 7.13 -4.30 -6.25
C GLY A 115 8.46 -4.16 -6.96
N ALA A 116 9.05 -5.29 -7.37
CA ALA A 116 10.30 -5.30 -8.12
C ALA A 116 10.18 -4.55 -9.45
N ALA A 117 9.06 -4.66 -10.16
CA ALA A 117 8.82 -3.93 -11.40
C ALA A 117 8.73 -2.41 -11.16
N ILE A 118 8.07 -1.96 -10.08
CA ILE A 118 7.99 -0.54 -9.73
C ILE A 118 9.36 0.00 -9.30
N GLY A 119 10.07 -0.71 -8.42
CA GLY A 119 11.42 -0.34 -7.99
C GLY A 119 12.40 -0.31 -9.17
N GLY A 120 12.36 -1.32 -10.05
CA GLY A 120 13.16 -1.37 -11.27
C GLY A 120 12.82 -0.24 -12.25
N GLY A 121 11.53 0.05 -12.45
CA GLY A 121 11.07 1.17 -13.26
C GLY A 121 11.57 2.52 -12.73
N TYR A 122 11.56 2.71 -11.40
CA TYR A 122 12.15 3.88 -10.76
C TYR A 122 13.65 4.00 -11.05
N LEU A 123 14.43 2.91 -10.90
CA LEU A 123 15.86 2.90 -11.22
C LEU A 123 16.13 3.25 -12.68
N VAL A 124 15.37 2.66 -13.60
CA VAL A 124 15.49 2.91 -15.05
C VAL A 124 15.17 4.37 -15.37
N ALA A 125 14.09 4.92 -14.80
CA ALA A 125 13.68 6.30 -15.00
C ALA A 125 14.74 7.29 -14.49
N PHE A 126 15.30 7.04 -13.30
CA PHE A 126 16.29 7.94 -12.70
C PHE A 126 17.65 7.88 -13.43
N ARG A 127 18.05 6.70 -13.94
CA ARG A 127 19.33 6.52 -14.65
C ARG A 127 19.26 6.77 -16.15
N GLY A 128 18.08 7.00 -16.71
CA GLY A 128 17.89 7.10 -18.16
C GLY A 128 18.33 5.84 -18.90
N GLY A 129 18.14 4.66 -18.32
CA GLY A 129 18.47 3.37 -18.94
C GLY A 129 19.97 3.00 -18.99
N ARG A 130 20.86 3.76 -18.33
CA ARG A 130 22.30 3.43 -18.27
C ARG A 130 22.55 2.19 -17.38
N PRO A 131 23.52 1.33 -17.73
CA PRO A 131 23.87 0.14 -16.96
C PRO A 131 24.36 0.48 -15.55
N LEU A 132 24.40 -0.54 -14.68
CA LEU A 132 24.95 -0.43 -13.33
C LEU A 132 26.49 -0.31 -13.40
N ASP A 133 27.00 0.91 -13.54
CA ASP A 133 28.40 1.25 -13.25
C ASP A 133 28.72 0.97 -11.77
N PRO A 134 30.02 0.87 -11.37
CA PRO A 134 30.39 0.61 -9.98
C PRO A 134 29.66 1.54 -9.03
N VAL A 135 28.97 0.95 -8.04
CA VAL A 135 28.08 1.68 -7.11
C VAL A 135 28.88 2.78 -6.44
N MET A 136 28.56 4.02 -6.78
CA MET A 136 29.10 5.18 -6.10
C MET A 136 28.27 5.44 -4.84
N PRO A 137 28.84 6.05 -3.78
CA PRO A 137 28.09 6.31 -2.56
C PRO A 137 26.82 7.15 -2.77
N TRP A 138 26.74 7.99 -3.80
CA TRP A 138 25.53 8.73 -4.13
C TRP A 138 24.41 7.88 -4.77
N ASP A 139 24.72 6.68 -5.27
CA ASP A 139 23.71 5.81 -5.87
C ASP A 139 22.72 5.24 -4.84
N TYR A 140 23.08 5.22 -3.56
CA TYR A 140 22.20 4.78 -2.49
C TYR A 140 20.94 5.65 -2.36
N VAL A 141 21.02 6.94 -2.69
CA VAL A 141 19.84 7.85 -2.72
C VAL A 141 18.80 7.40 -3.76
N VAL A 142 19.21 6.58 -4.73
CA VAL A 142 18.33 6.01 -5.77
C VAL A 142 17.96 4.56 -5.42
N VAL A 143 18.91 3.78 -4.92
CA VAL A 143 18.69 2.37 -4.58
C VAL A 143 17.76 2.21 -3.39
N VAL A 144 17.88 3.05 -2.35
CA VAL A 144 17.06 2.96 -1.14
C VAL A 144 15.57 3.20 -1.44
N PRO A 145 15.16 4.25 -2.18
CA PRO A 145 13.76 4.38 -2.59
C PRO A 145 13.27 3.21 -3.44
N ALA A 146 14.08 2.71 -4.38
CA ALA A 146 13.72 1.59 -5.25
C ALA A 146 13.45 0.31 -4.43
N ALA A 147 14.36 -0.03 -3.52
CA ALA A 147 14.22 -1.18 -2.63
C ALA A 147 13.02 -1.01 -1.69
N SER A 148 12.81 0.20 -1.15
CA SER A 148 11.67 0.52 -0.29
C SER A 148 10.35 0.30 -1.03
N ALA A 149 10.23 0.77 -2.27
CA ALA A 149 9.05 0.56 -3.11
C ALA A 149 8.83 -0.93 -3.40
N ALA A 150 9.90 -1.67 -3.69
CA ALA A 150 9.83 -3.10 -3.99
C ALA A 150 9.34 -3.94 -2.80
N LEU A 151 9.75 -3.58 -1.58
CA LEU A 151 9.37 -4.28 -0.36
C LEU A 151 8.01 -3.84 0.18
N ALA A 152 7.64 -2.57 0.00
CA ALA A 152 6.43 -2.01 0.58
C ALA A 152 5.15 -2.71 0.08
N ILE A 153 5.10 -3.05 -1.21
CA ILE A 153 3.93 -3.70 -1.82
C ILE A 153 3.64 -5.07 -1.17
N PRO A 154 4.54 -6.08 -1.23
CA PRO A 154 4.25 -7.39 -0.66
C PRO A 154 3.99 -7.32 0.85
N LEU A 155 4.69 -6.46 1.60
CA LEU A 155 4.50 -6.30 3.04
C LEU A 155 3.12 -5.73 3.39
N ALA A 156 2.69 -4.67 2.70
CA ALA A 156 1.40 -4.04 2.95
C ALA A 156 0.24 -4.96 2.57
N TRP A 157 0.35 -5.69 1.46
CA TRP A 157 -0.67 -6.66 1.07
C TRP A 157 -0.74 -7.83 2.02
N TRP A 158 0.39 -8.38 2.46
CA TRP A 158 0.40 -9.41 3.47
C TRP A 158 -0.28 -8.97 4.77
N TRP A 159 0.01 -7.75 5.24
CA TRP A 159 -0.61 -7.21 6.44
C TRP A 159 -2.13 -7.00 6.23
N THR A 160 -2.52 -6.40 5.10
CA THR A 160 -3.93 -6.14 4.77
C THR A 160 -4.72 -7.44 4.70
N ALA A 161 -4.16 -8.45 4.05
CA ALA A 161 -4.77 -9.76 3.88
C ALA A 161 -4.89 -10.51 5.22
N ARG A 162 -3.84 -10.50 6.05
CA ARG A 162 -3.91 -11.07 7.42
C ARG A 162 -4.95 -10.38 8.28
N ARG A 163 -5.05 -9.04 8.20
CA ARG A 163 -6.03 -8.28 8.97
C ARG A 163 -7.45 -8.60 8.50
N ALA A 164 -7.67 -8.67 7.19
CA ALA A 164 -8.93 -9.06 6.59
C ALA A 164 -9.38 -10.46 7.05
N LEU A 165 -8.48 -11.45 7.05
CA LEU A 165 -8.78 -12.79 7.54
C LEU A 165 -9.11 -12.84 9.03
N ARG A 166 -8.41 -12.04 9.85
CA ARG A 166 -8.72 -11.94 11.29
C ARG A 166 -10.09 -11.31 11.55
N ILE A 167 -10.51 -10.36 10.73
CA ILE A 167 -11.86 -9.77 10.80
C ILE A 167 -12.91 -10.83 10.45
N ASP A 168 -12.72 -11.59 9.37
CA ASP A 168 -13.67 -12.64 8.97
C ASP A 168 -13.76 -13.77 9.98
N ALA A 169 -12.66 -14.09 10.67
CA ALA A 169 -12.63 -15.06 11.75
C ALA A 169 -13.26 -14.53 13.06
N GLY A 170 -13.77 -13.30 13.08
CA GLY A 170 -14.33 -12.66 14.29
C GLY A 170 -13.30 -12.34 15.37
N LEU A 171 -11.99 -12.41 15.06
CA LEU A 171 -10.90 -12.15 16.00
C LEU A 171 -10.65 -10.65 16.23
N ILE A 172 -11.08 -9.82 15.27
CA ILE A 172 -10.96 -8.36 15.34
C ILE A 172 -12.33 -7.78 15.00
N THR A 173 -12.89 -7.00 15.92
CA THR A 173 -14.07 -6.19 15.64
C THR A 173 -13.70 -5.14 14.59
N PRO A 174 -14.41 -5.06 13.45
CA PRO A 174 -14.25 -3.93 12.55
C PRO A 174 -14.39 -2.63 13.34
N GLY A 175 -13.54 -1.65 13.07
CA GLY A 175 -13.78 -0.30 13.57
C GLY A 175 -15.17 0.17 13.12
N PRO A 176 -15.80 1.12 13.83
CA PRO A 176 -17.12 1.62 13.46
C PRO A 176 -17.12 1.96 11.97
N ARG A 177 -17.91 1.24 11.17
CA ARG A 177 -18.13 1.61 9.78
C ARG A 177 -18.77 2.98 9.85
N HIS A 178 -18.13 3.98 9.25
CA HIS A 178 -18.82 5.23 8.99
C HIS A 178 -20.11 4.83 8.26
N PRO A 179 -21.30 5.24 8.74
CA PRO A 179 -22.54 4.97 8.03
C PRO A 179 -22.33 5.43 6.59
N ASP A 180 -22.45 4.50 5.65
CA ASP A 180 -22.36 4.82 4.24
C ASP A 180 -23.63 5.61 3.90
N PRO A 181 -23.54 6.94 3.70
CA PRO A 181 -24.71 7.77 3.47
C PRO A 181 -25.42 7.33 2.18
N ASP A 182 -24.66 6.80 1.23
CA ASP A 182 -25.14 6.36 -0.06
C ASP A 182 -25.86 5.03 0.09
N ALA A 183 -25.38 4.10 0.92
CA ALA A 183 -26.12 2.87 1.24
C ALA A 183 -27.49 3.17 1.87
N ALA A 184 -27.57 4.16 2.77
CA ALA A 184 -28.86 4.57 3.35
C ALA A 184 -29.79 5.26 2.33
N TYR A 185 -29.26 5.77 1.23
CA TYR A 185 -30.04 6.30 0.11
C TYR A 185 -30.47 5.17 -0.84
N GLU A 186 -29.55 4.27 -1.24
CA GLU A 186 -29.83 3.09 -2.07
C GLU A 186 -30.90 2.18 -1.45
N ASP A 187 -30.84 1.96 -0.13
CA ASP A 187 -31.86 1.21 0.60
C ASP A 187 -33.23 1.89 0.51
N ARG A 188 -33.28 3.23 0.57
CA ARG A 188 -34.52 4.00 0.47
C ARG A 188 -35.10 3.96 -0.94
N VAL A 189 -34.27 4.05 -1.97
CA VAL A 189 -34.70 3.95 -3.37
C VAL A 189 -35.21 2.53 -3.67
N THR A 190 -34.45 1.50 -3.29
CA THR A 190 -34.84 0.10 -3.52
C THR A 190 -36.14 -0.26 -2.77
N ALA A 191 -36.32 0.26 -1.55
CA ALA A 191 -37.57 0.08 -0.80
C ALA A 191 -38.77 0.78 -1.46
N ALA A 192 -38.58 1.95 -2.07
CA ALA A 192 -39.63 2.65 -2.81
C ALA A 192 -40.01 1.88 -4.08
N ASP A 193 -39.04 1.41 -4.86
CA ASP A 193 -39.29 0.61 -6.07
C ASP A 193 -40.06 -0.69 -5.77
N HIS A 194 -39.75 -1.35 -4.66
CA HIS A 194 -40.50 -2.53 -4.21
C HIS A 194 -41.92 -2.22 -3.70
N ALA A 195 -42.17 -1.00 -3.23
CA ALA A 195 -43.50 -0.59 -2.78
C ALA A 195 -44.45 -0.27 -3.95
N GLU A 196 -43.90 0.15 -5.09
CA GLU A 196 -44.66 0.53 -6.29
C GLU A 196 -44.91 -0.64 -7.26
N ALA A 197 -44.28 -1.79 -7.06
CA ALA A 197 -44.52 -2.97 -7.90
C ALA A 197 -46.01 -3.38 -7.86
N PRO A 198 -46.75 -3.27 -8.99
CA PRO A 198 -48.17 -3.54 -9.03
C PRO A 198 -48.43 -5.00 -8.66
N ARG A 199 -49.38 -5.23 -7.75
CA ARG A 199 -49.85 -6.57 -7.42
C ARG A 199 -50.59 -7.11 -8.64
N GLU A 200 -49.88 -7.86 -9.47
CA GLU A 200 -50.50 -8.63 -10.55
C GLU A 200 -51.53 -9.58 -9.91
N SER A 201 -52.81 -9.28 -10.20
CA SER A 201 -54.00 -9.98 -9.71
C SER A 201 -54.38 -11.13 -10.61
#